data_AF-G8ACJ6-F1
#
_entry.id   AF-G8ACJ6-F1
#
_cell.length_a   1.000
_cell.length_b   1.000
_cell.length_c   1.000
_cell.angle_alpha   90.00
_cell.angle_beta   90.00
_cell.angle_gamma   90.00
#
_symmetry.space_group_name_H-M   'P 1'
#
loop_
_entity.id
_entity.type
_entity.pdbx_description
1 polymer ?
#
loop_
_entity_poly.entity_id
_entity_poly.type
_entity_poly.pdbx_seq_one_letter_code
_entity_poly.pdbx_strand_id
1 'polypeptide(L)' 'SSLCCAGQQVFPRLDNSCLAQNGRCFPRICRRPYYWIGECSNGYSCCKR' A
#
# COMPACT_ATOMS: atom_id res chain seq x y z
N SER A 1 2.23 18.65 16.96
CA SER A 1 2.53 18.53 15.52
C SER A 1 2.90 17.10 15.20
N SER A 2 2.24 16.51 14.19
CA SER A 2 2.76 15.49 13.25
C SER A 2 1.58 14.80 12.58
N LEU A 3 1.01 15.44 11.56
CA LEU A 3 0.26 14.73 10.52
C LEU A 3 1.29 14.14 9.55
N CYS A 4 1.31 12.81 9.41
CA CYS A 4 1.86 11.98 8.31
C CYS A 4 1.66 10.53 8.83
N CYS A 5 0.82 9.67 8.27
CA CYS A 5 0.76 9.26 6.88
C CYS A 5 -0.68 8.93 6.45
N ALA A 6 -0.96 9.28 5.20
CA ALA A 6 -2.02 8.83 4.30
C ALA A 6 -3.14 7.91 4.85
N GLY A 7 -4.36 8.46 4.83
CA GLY A 7 -5.47 7.85 4.09
C GLY A 7 -6.04 6.51 4.59
N GLN A 8 -7.17 6.63 5.29
CA GLN A 8 -8.29 5.68 5.33
C GLN A 8 -8.08 4.35 6.08
N GLN A 9 -8.44 4.41 7.36
CA GLN A 9 -9.67 3.77 7.84
C GLN A 9 -10.32 2.74 6.87
N VAL A 10 -10.03 1.48 7.20
CA VAL A 10 -10.94 0.33 7.25
C VAL A 10 -11.17 -0.55 5.99
N PHE A 11 -11.17 -1.86 6.30
CA PHE A 11 -11.94 -2.97 5.71
C PHE A 11 -11.21 -3.87 4.69
N PRO A 12 -11.44 -5.20 4.72
CA PRO A 12 -10.74 -6.28 3.99
C PRO A 12 -10.80 -6.25 2.45
N ARG A 13 -11.06 -5.09 1.84
CA ARG A 13 -11.09 -4.88 0.38
C ARG A 13 -9.74 -4.45 -0.22
N LEU A 14 -8.74 -4.15 0.61
CA LEU A 14 -7.50 -3.49 0.18
C LEU A 14 -6.56 -4.41 -0.63
N ASP A 15 -6.56 -5.72 -0.34
CA ASP A 15 -5.71 -6.69 -1.05
C ASP A 15 -6.07 -6.78 -2.54
N ASN A 16 -7.38 -6.84 -2.84
CA ASN A 16 -7.87 -6.80 -4.22
C ASN A 16 -7.61 -5.45 -4.89
N SER A 17 -7.64 -4.33 -4.16
CA SER A 17 -7.38 -3.00 -4.75
C SER A 17 -5.93 -2.85 -5.22
N CYS A 18 -4.97 -3.37 -4.47
CA CYS A 18 -3.56 -3.34 -4.86
C CYS A 18 -3.32 -4.16 -6.14
N LEU A 19 -3.83 -5.40 -6.16
CA LEU A 19 -3.70 -6.29 -7.31
C LEU A 19 -4.49 -5.79 -8.53
N ALA A 20 -5.69 -5.23 -8.34
CA ALA A 20 -6.49 -4.64 -9.41
C ALA A 20 -5.82 -3.43 -10.06
N GLN A 21 -5.02 -2.68 -9.30
CA GLN A 21 -4.21 -1.57 -9.81
C GLN A 21 -2.87 -2.03 -10.40
N ASN A 22 -2.65 -3.35 -10.50
CA ASN A 22 -1.41 -4.00 -10.92
C ASN A 22 -0.21 -3.65 -10.02
N GLY A 23 -0.51 -3.36 -8.75
CA GLY A 23 0.45 -3.18 -7.67
C GLY A 23 0.86 -4.51 -7.04
N ARG A 24 1.93 -4.47 -6.26
CA ARG A 24 2.49 -5.60 -5.50
C ARG A 24 2.64 -5.22 -4.05
N CYS A 25 2.22 -6.10 -3.16
CA CYS A 25 2.41 -5.91 -1.72
C CYS A 25 3.84 -6.28 -1.32
N PHE A 26 4.58 -5.33 -0.75
CA PHE A 26 5.91 -5.54 -0.20
C PHE A 26 5.89 -5.36 1.33
N PRO A 27 6.66 -6.15 2.08
CA PRO A 27 6.79 -5.94 3.51
C PRO A 27 7.49 -4.61 3.80
N ARG A 28 6.90 -3.79 4.68
CA ARG A 28 7.35 -2.44 5.08
C ARG A 28 7.30 -1.37 3.99
N ILE A 29 8.21 -1.39 3.01
CA ILE A 29 8.40 -0.26 2.08
C ILE A 29 8.57 -0.69 0.63
N CYS A 30 8.19 0.21 -0.27
CA CYS A 30 8.44 0.07 -1.70
C CYS A 30 9.90 0.37 -2.01
N ARG A 31 10.55 -0.52 -2.78
CA ARG A 31 11.89 -0.30 -3.30
C ARG A 31 11.80 0.16 -4.74
N ARG A 32 12.69 1.08 -5.16
CA ARG A 32 12.78 1.51 -6.56
C ARG A 32 12.93 0.29 -7.49
N PRO A 33 12.27 0.29 -8.66
CA PRO A 33 11.50 1.39 -9.27
C PRO A 33 10.06 1.54 -8.77
N TYR A 34 9.63 0.80 -7.76
CA TYR A 34 8.24 0.81 -7.30
C TYR A 34 7.97 1.97 -6.32
N TYR A 35 6.86 2.69 -6.53
CA TYR A 35 6.34 3.75 -5.67
C TYR A 35 5.16 3.24 -4.82
N TRP A 36 5.04 3.80 -3.62
CA TRP A 36 3.96 3.50 -2.67
C TRP A 36 2.65 4.10 -3.15
N ILE A 37 1.60 3.28 -3.25
CA ILE A 37 0.26 3.70 -3.68
C ILE A 37 -0.83 3.39 -2.63
N GLY A 38 -0.46 2.74 -1.54
CA GLY A 38 -1.37 2.39 -0.47
C GLY A 38 -0.77 1.31 0.43
N GLU A 39 -1.56 0.81 1.35
CA GLU A 39 -1.18 -0.32 2.20
C GLU A 39 -1.88 -1.59 1.71
N CYS A 40 -1.35 -2.74 2.09
CA CYS A 40 -1.98 -4.04 1.97
C CYS A 40 -2.23 -4.61 3.38
N SER A 41 -2.91 -5.76 3.45
CA SER A 41 -3.16 -6.45 4.71
C SER A 41 -1.86 -6.77 5.46
N ASN A 42 -1.91 -6.89 6.80
CA ASN A 42 -0.79 -7.29 7.66
C ASN A 42 0.44 -6.35 7.66
N GLY A 43 0.25 -5.05 7.42
CA GLY A 43 1.35 -4.06 7.48
C GLY A 43 2.27 -4.09 6.25
N TYR A 44 1.77 -4.59 5.13
CA TYR A 44 2.46 -4.55 3.85
C TYR A 44 2.14 -3.22 3.14
N SER A 45 3.06 -2.78 2.30
CA SER A 45 2.88 -1.61 1.44
C SER A 45 2.52 -2.05 0.03
N CYS A 46 1.45 -1.49 -0.53
CA CYS A 46 1.12 -1.65 -1.94
C CYS A 46 2.04 -0.76 -2.80
N CYS A 47 2.83 -1.40 -3.65
CA CYS A 47 3.84 -0.75 -4.47
C CYS A 47 3.57 -1.01 -5.95
N LYS A 48 3.58 0.05 -6.75
CA LYS A 48 3.38 -0.03 -8.20
C LYS A 48 4.62 0.49 -8.91
N ARG A 49 4.96 -0.13 -10.05
CA ARG A 49 6.06 0.34 -10.89
C ARG A 49 5.67 1.58 -11.67
#